data_AF-A0A4V1L1D9-F1
#
_entry.id   AF-A0A4V1L1D9-F1
#
_cell.length_a   1.000
_cell.length_b   1.000
_cell.length_c   1.000
_cell.angle_alpha   90.00
_cell.angle_beta   90.00
_cell.angle_gamma   90.00
#
_symmetry.space_group_name_H-M   'P 1'
#
loop_
_entity.id
_entity.type
_entity.pdbx_description
1 polymer ?
#
loop_
_entity_poly.entity_id
_entity_poly.type
_entity_poly.pdbx_seq_one_letter_code
_entity_poly.pdbx_strand_id
1 'polypeptide(L)'
;MNRTGLFIALALWLVIGVVFGLYPELDLKLASLFFDPRTKSFPLKLNDWAGFARDAAMWVAWAFVLPSLVALVVKMIRPDRPLLVSGRAIAFLLVTIILSAGILTNLAFKSYWGRPRPVVVTEFAGDQQFVPWWDPRGGCARNCSFFSGEGATAFWTLAPAALAPPAWRPLAYTAAVVFGAVTSGLRMAFGGHFFTDVSIAGLVTFLVIWFAYALIYRWPRTRFTDEAVDAALTRLNMPAYRLRQRLFGRKTGPAPSV
;
A
#
# COMPACT_ATOMS: atom_id res chain seq x y z
N MET A 1 -3.26 -15.50 2.07
CA MET A 1 -4.07 -14.96 3.18
C MET A 1 -4.65 -16.11 3.99
N ASN A 2 -3.92 -16.65 4.97
CA ASN A 2 -4.36 -17.76 5.84
C ASN A 2 -4.12 -17.41 7.31
N ARG A 3 -4.51 -18.31 8.24
CA ARG A 3 -4.31 -18.09 9.68
C ARG A 3 -2.82 -18.08 10.06
N THR A 4 -2.04 -18.98 9.48
CA THR A 4 -0.58 -19.05 9.70
C THR A 4 0.11 -17.73 9.38
N GLY A 5 -0.17 -17.13 8.22
CA GLY A 5 0.38 -15.83 7.84
C GLY A 5 -0.05 -14.71 8.78
N LEU A 6 -1.29 -14.75 9.32
CA LEU A 6 -1.71 -13.80 10.34
C LEU A 6 -0.89 -13.94 11.62
N PHE A 7 -0.70 -15.16 12.13
CA PHE A 7 0.10 -15.39 13.33
C PHE A 7 1.55 -14.97 13.15
N ILE A 8 2.15 -15.25 11.98
CA ILE A 8 3.49 -14.77 11.65
C ILE A 8 3.54 -13.25 11.67
N ALA A 9 2.60 -12.56 11.03
CA ALA A 9 2.57 -11.11 11.00
C ALA A 9 2.38 -10.50 12.41
N LEU A 10 1.51 -11.07 13.24
CA LEU A 10 1.29 -10.61 14.61
C LEU A 10 2.52 -10.87 15.50
N ALA A 11 3.18 -12.02 15.34
CA ALA A 11 4.42 -12.32 16.04
C ALA A 11 5.54 -11.36 15.63
N LEU A 12 5.70 -11.09 14.33
CA LEU A 12 6.66 -10.11 13.82
C LEU A 12 6.35 -8.71 14.35
N TRP A 13 5.07 -8.31 14.36
CA TRP A 13 4.65 -7.02 14.92
C TRP A 13 5.04 -6.90 16.39
N LEU A 14 4.75 -7.94 17.18
CA LEU A 14 5.09 -7.96 18.61
C LEU A 14 6.60 -7.89 18.82
N VAL A 15 7.38 -8.73 18.11
CA VAL A 15 8.84 -8.77 18.24
C VAL A 15 9.46 -7.44 17.81
N ILE A 16 9.11 -6.93 16.63
CA ILE A 16 9.65 -5.66 16.12
C ILE A 16 9.23 -4.51 17.03
N GLY A 17 7.95 -4.42 17.40
CA GLY A 17 7.44 -3.35 18.25
C GLY A 17 8.09 -3.33 19.63
N VAL A 18 8.21 -4.48 20.29
CA VAL A 18 8.82 -4.57 21.62
C VAL A 18 10.32 -4.34 21.56
N VAL A 19 11.04 -5.03 20.67
CA VAL A 19 12.51 -4.95 20.60
C VAL A 19 12.96 -3.54 20.21
N PHE A 20 12.38 -2.95 19.18
CA PHE A 20 12.74 -1.57 18.77
C PHE A 20 12.09 -0.50 19.64
N GLY A 21 11.07 -0.85 20.43
CA GLY A 21 10.51 0.03 21.44
C GLY A 21 11.41 0.17 22.66
N LEU A 22 11.99 -0.95 23.11
CA LEU A 22 12.94 -1.01 24.23
C LEU A 22 14.36 -0.60 23.85
N TYR A 23 14.77 -0.83 22.60
CA TYR A 23 16.10 -0.49 22.07
C TYR A 23 15.99 0.33 20.76
N PRO A 24 15.54 1.60 20.81
CA PRO A 24 15.37 2.43 19.62
C PRO A 24 16.66 2.65 18.82
N GLU A 25 17.83 2.49 19.44
CA GLU A 25 19.15 2.65 18.83
C GLU A 25 19.41 1.61 17.74
N LEU A 26 18.64 0.51 17.72
CA LEU A 26 18.70 -0.48 16.63
C LEU A 26 18.32 0.13 15.28
N ASP A 27 17.39 1.10 15.24
CA ASP A 27 17.07 1.82 14.01
C ASP A 27 18.27 2.62 13.50
N LEU A 28 18.99 3.29 14.41
CA LEU A 28 20.21 4.02 14.08
C LEU A 28 21.31 3.06 13.59
N LYS A 29 21.53 1.93 14.28
CA LYS A 29 22.52 0.92 13.87
C LYS A 29 22.24 0.38 12.47
N LEU A 30 20.98 0.07 12.16
CA LEU A 30 20.61 -0.43 10.83
C LEU A 30 20.73 0.66 9.75
N ALA A 31 20.36 1.91 10.05
CA ALA A 31 20.54 3.02 9.14
C ALA A 31 22.03 3.33 8.87
N SER A 32 22.90 3.18 9.87
CA SER A 32 24.34 3.44 9.74
C SER A 32 25.05 2.53 8.74
N LEU A 33 24.48 1.35 8.43
CA LEU A 33 25.01 0.44 7.40
C LEU A 33 24.99 1.07 5.99
N PHE A 34 24.16 2.11 5.79
CA PHE A 34 23.99 2.77 4.50
C PHE A 34 24.55 4.20 4.48
N PHE A 35 25.05 4.70 5.60
CA PHE A 35 25.62 6.04 5.72
C PHE A 35 27.14 5.98 5.53
N ASP A 36 27.69 6.92 4.77
CA ASP A 36 29.14 7.11 4.63
C ASP A 36 29.62 8.31 5.47
N PRO A 37 30.37 8.08 6.56
CA PRO A 37 30.89 9.16 7.40
C PRO A 37 31.88 10.10 6.70
N ARG A 38 32.57 9.65 5.63
CA ARG A 38 33.56 10.47 4.91
C ARG A 38 32.88 11.53 4.07
N THR A 39 31.84 11.13 3.33
CA THR A 39 31.05 12.04 2.50
C THR A 39 29.88 12.68 3.26
N LYS A 40 29.64 12.26 4.51
CA LYS A 40 28.52 12.68 5.37
C LYS A 40 27.18 12.53 4.65
N SER A 41 27.00 11.44 3.92
CA SER A 41 25.84 11.24 3.06
C SER A 41 25.40 9.79 3.00
N PHE A 42 24.18 9.57 2.49
CA PHE A 42 23.70 8.25 2.06
C PHE A 42 24.00 8.09 0.56
N PRO A 43 25.04 7.35 0.15
CA PRO A 43 25.54 7.41 -1.22
C PRO A 43 24.50 7.02 -2.27
N LEU A 44 23.65 6.04 -1.95
CA LEU A 44 22.62 5.54 -2.85
C LEU A 44 21.54 6.59 -3.18
N LYS A 45 21.33 7.60 -2.31
CA LYS A 45 20.43 8.73 -2.60
C LYS A 45 20.90 9.57 -3.79
N LEU A 46 22.20 9.59 -4.06
CA LEU A 46 22.83 10.36 -5.14
C LEU A 46 22.99 9.54 -6.43
N ASN A 47 22.58 8.26 -6.43
CA ASN A 47 22.72 7.38 -7.58
C ASN A 47 21.44 7.40 -8.44
N ASP A 48 21.56 7.91 -9.66
CA ASP A 48 20.42 8.06 -10.58
C ASP A 48 19.76 6.72 -10.95
N TRP A 49 20.56 5.66 -11.12
CA TRP A 49 20.03 4.32 -11.42
C TRP A 49 19.22 3.75 -10.25
N ALA A 50 19.67 3.99 -9.02
CA ALA A 50 18.93 3.62 -7.82
C ALA A 50 17.65 4.45 -7.69
N GLY A 51 17.71 5.75 -8.01
CA GLY A 51 16.54 6.63 -8.06
C GLY A 51 15.51 6.15 -9.08
N PHE A 52 15.96 5.79 -10.28
CA PHE A 52 15.12 5.20 -11.31
C PHE A 52 14.51 3.87 -10.85
N ALA A 53 15.30 2.97 -10.26
CA ALA A 53 14.81 1.68 -9.76
C ALA A 53 13.72 1.86 -8.69
N ARG A 54 13.88 2.85 -7.80
CA ARG A 54 12.86 3.23 -6.82
C ARG A 54 11.56 3.65 -7.50
N ASP A 55 11.64 4.55 -8.48
CA ASP A 55 10.46 5.08 -9.15
C ASP A 55 9.79 3.96 -9.98
N ALA A 56 10.58 3.16 -10.70
CA ALA A 56 10.16 1.95 -11.42
C ALA A 56 9.41 0.96 -10.52
N ALA A 57 9.83 0.78 -9.27
CA ALA A 57 9.12 -0.07 -8.32
C ALA A 57 7.67 0.40 -8.10
N MET A 58 7.42 1.72 -8.05
CA MET A 58 6.06 2.23 -7.87
C MET A 58 5.17 1.99 -9.09
N TRP A 59 5.74 1.92 -10.29
CA TRP A 59 5.00 1.54 -11.51
C TRP A 59 4.48 0.10 -11.48
N VAL A 60 5.12 -0.80 -10.73
CA VAL A 60 4.63 -2.18 -10.56
C VAL A 60 3.28 -2.19 -9.84
N ALA A 61 3.14 -1.39 -8.77
CA ALA A 61 1.85 -1.27 -8.06
C ALA A 61 0.78 -0.65 -8.99
N TRP A 62 1.16 0.35 -9.78
CA TRP A 62 0.27 0.93 -10.80
C TRP A 62 -0.18 -0.10 -11.83
N ALA A 63 0.72 -0.96 -12.33
CA ALA A 63 0.39 -2.00 -13.29
C ALA A 63 -0.67 -2.99 -12.75
N PHE A 64 -0.67 -3.28 -11.45
CA PHE A 64 -1.69 -4.14 -10.84
C PHE A 64 -3.01 -3.43 -10.54
N VAL A 65 -2.98 -2.14 -10.14
CA VAL A 65 -4.21 -1.42 -9.76
C VAL A 65 -4.95 -0.85 -10.97
N LEU A 66 -4.21 -0.42 -12.00
CA LEU A 66 -4.76 0.32 -13.14
C LEU A 66 -5.85 -0.43 -13.89
N PRO A 67 -5.75 -1.76 -14.17
CA PRO A 67 -6.84 -2.50 -14.82
C PRO A 67 -8.15 -2.45 -14.02
N SER A 68 -8.08 -2.52 -12.69
CA SER A 68 -9.27 -2.42 -11.83
C SER A 68 -9.86 -1.02 -11.82
N LEU A 69 -9.00 0.01 -11.81
CA LEU A 69 -9.44 1.40 -11.88
C LEU A 69 -10.11 1.70 -13.22
N VAL A 70 -9.49 1.28 -14.33
CA VAL A 70 -10.04 1.45 -15.69
C VAL A 70 -11.37 0.69 -15.83
N ALA A 71 -11.45 -0.56 -15.37
CA ALA A 71 -12.68 -1.33 -15.40
C ALA A 71 -13.82 -0.65 -14.63
N LEU A 72 -13.52 -0.07 -13.45
CA LEU A 72 -14.49 0.69 -12.66
C LEU A 72 -14.96 1.94 -13.40
N VAL A 73 -14.04 2.74 -13.94
CA VAL A 73 -14.36 3.97 -14.70
C VAL A 73 -15.19 3.65 -15.94
N VAL A 74 -14.81 2.60 -16.70
CA VAL A 74 -15.57 2.14 -17.87
C VAL A 74 -16.98 1.73 -17.45
N LYS A 75 -17.15 1.00 -16.34
CA LYS A 75 -18.48 0.64 -15.83
C LYS A 75 -19.31 1.85 -15.42
N MET A 76 -18.71 2.87 -14.82
CA MET A 76 -19.42 4.10 -14.47
C MET A 76 -19.90 4.87 -15.72
N ILE A 77 -19.13 4.85 -16.80
CA ILE A 77 -19.47 5.52 -18.07
C ILE A 77 -20.46 4.68 -18.90
N ARG A 78 -20.33 3.35 -18.85
CA ARG A 78 -21.11 2.35 -19.58
C ARG A 78 -21.71 1.31 -18.63
N PRO A 79 -22.68 1.70 -17.78
CA PRO A 79 -23.31 0.76 -16.86
C PRO A 79 -24.09 -0.35 -17.57
N ASP A 80 -24.40 -0.17 -18.85
CA ASP A 80 -25.05 -1.13 -19.74
C ASP A 80 -24.13 -2.29 -20.18
N ARG A 81 -22.83 -2.24 -19.88
CA ARG A 81 -21.87 -3.32 -20.19
C ARG A 81 -21.47 -4.08 -18.92
N PRO A 82 -21.14 -5.38 -19.04
CA PRO A 82 -20.65 -6.15 -17.90
C PRO A 82 -19.26 -5.64 -17.44
N LEU A 83 -18.94 -5.88 -16.18
CA LEU A 83 -17.64 -5.53 -15.60
C LEU A 83 -16.51 -6.33 -16.25
N LEU A 84 -15.44 -5.65 -16.67
CA LEU A 84 -14.29 -6.26 -17.36
C LEU A 84 -13.35 -7.05 -16.43
N VAL A 85 -13.44 -6.77 -15.13
CA VAL A 85 -12.67 -7.41 -14.06
C VAL A 85 -13.67 -7.81 -12.98
N SER A 86 -13.45 -8.93 -12.29
CA SER A 86 -14.34 -9.38 -11.21
C SER A 86 -14.54 -8.26 -10.17
N GLY A 87 -15.79 -7.94 -9.84
CA GLY A 87 -16.13 -6.81 -8.97
C GLY A 87 -15.52 -6.91 -7.58
N ARG A 88 -15.38 -8.13 -7.04
CA ARG A 88 -14.67 -8.38 -5.78
C ARG A 88 -13.18 -8.07 -5.87
N ALA A 89 -12.54 -8.35 -7.01
CA ALA A 89 -11.13 -7.99 -7.20
C ALA A 89 -10.95 -6.48 -7.29
N ILE A 90 -11.85 -5.78 -8.00
CA ILE A 90 -11.84 -4.31 -8.05
C ILE A 90 -11.97 -3.74 -6.64
N ALA A 91 -13.00 -4.16 -5.90
CA ALA A 91 -13.22 -3.71 -4.53
C ALA A 91 -12.00 -4.01 -3.65
N PHE A 92 -11.49 -5.24 -3.70
CA PHE A 92 -10.35 -5.66 -2.90
C PHE A 92 -9.08 -4.87 -3.20
N LEU A 93 -8.69 -4.73 -4.46
CA LEU A 93 -7.46 -4.04 -4.85
C LEU A 93 -7.54 -2.54 -4.56
N LEU A 94 -8.64 -1.89 -4.93
CA LEU A 94 -8.80 -0.45 -4.71
C LEU A 94 -8.94 -0.10 -3.22
N VAL A 95 -9.77 -0.82 -2.46
CA VAL A 95 -9.94 -0.54 -1.03
C VAL A 95 -8.63 -0.75 -0.28
N THR A 96 -7.91 -1.84 -0.56
CA THR A 96 -6.66 -2.12 0.16
C THR A 96 -5.56 -1.11 -0.16
N ILE A 97 -5.37 -0.71 -1.43
CA ILE A 97 -4.33 0.26 -1.77
C ILE A 97 -4.66 1.66 -1.25
N ILE A 98 -5.93 2.06 -1.30
CA ILE A 98 -6.38 3.34 -0.77
C ILE A 98 -6.18 3.37 0.75
N LEU A 99 -6.55 2.30 1.46
CA LEU A 99 -6.37 2.23 2.91
C LEU A 99 -4.88 2.20 3.30
N SER A 100 -4.07 1.32 2.69
CA SER A 100 -2.68 1.15 3.10
C SER A 100 -1.78 2.29 2.62
N ALA A 101 -1.73 2.54 1.31
CA ALA A 101 -0.79 3.47 0.67
C ALA A 101 -1.32 4.89 0.52
N GLY A 102 -2.64 5.10 0.64
CA GLY A 102 -3.28 6.42 0.62
C GLY A 102 -3.51 6.98 2.02
N ILE A 103 -4.48 6.40 2.73
CA ILE A 103 -5.04 6.93 3.99
C ILE A 103 -4.06 6.73 5.15
N LEU A 104 -3.66 5.49 5.44
CA LEU A 104 -2.84 5.22 6.63
C LEU A 104 -1.47 5.90 6.54
N THR A 105 -0.82 5.84 5.38
CA THR A 105 0.49 6.45 5.18
C THR A 105 0.43 7.98 5.18
N ASN A 106 -0.41 8.59 4.33
CA ASN A 106 -0.34 10.03 4.06
C ASN A 106 -1.29 10.85 4.93
N LEU A 107 -2.49 10.34 5.22
CA LEU A 107 -3.50 11.10 5.97
C LEU A 107 -3.42 10.86 7.48
N ALA A 108 -2.99 9.67 7.91
CA ALA A 108 -2.79 9.37 9.33
C ALA A 108 -1.33 9.58 9.75
N PHE A 109 -0.43 8.66 9.43
CA PHE A 109 0.91 8.67 10.04
C PHE A 109 1.75 9.87 9.61
N LYS A 110 1.90 10.17 8.32
CA LYS A 110 2.74 11.30 7.90
C LYS A 110 2.23 12.68 8.34
N SER A 111 0.94 12.80 8.63
CA SER A 111 0.34 14.05 9.10
C SER A 111 0.53 14.28 10.60
N TYR A 112 0.62 13.20 11.38
CA TYR A 112 0.57 13.27 12.85
C TYR A 112 1.77 12.61 13.56
N TRP A 113 2.72 12.05 12.81
CA TRP A 113 3.88 11.35 13.33
C TRP A 113 5.17 12.07 12.94
N GLY A 114 5.58 13.04 13.76
CA GLY A 114 6.68 13.98 13.48
C GLY A 114 8.09 13.36 13.51
N ARG A 115 8.24 12.06 13.28
CA ARG A 115 9.53 11.36 13.33
C ARG A 115 10.46 11.84 12.19
N PRO A 116 11.63 12.42 12.51
CA PRO A 116 12.63 12.81 11.51
C PRO A 116 13.16 11.62 10.70
N ARG A 117 13.60 11.87 9.46
CA ARG A 117 14.22 10.84 8.62
C ARG A 117 15.69 10.63 8.96
N PRO A 118 16.28 9.45 8.67
CA PRO A 118 17.71 9.24 8.87
C PRO A 118 18.58 10.34 8.27
N VAL A 119 18.28 10.81 7.05
CA VAL A 119 19.09 11.84 6.36
C VAL A 119 19.06 13.23 7.02
N VAL A 120 18.24 13.46 8.04
CA VAL A 120 18.16 14.76 8.74
C VAL A 120 18.41 14.65 10.25
N VAL A 121 18.75 13.47 10.79
CA VAL A 121 19.08 13.34 12.22
C VAL A 121 20.55 13.63 12.49
N THR A 122 20.86 14.07 13.70
CA THR A 122 22.20 14.46 14.13
C THR A 122 23.25 13.35 13.99
N GLU A 123 22.86 12.09 14.17
CA GLU A 123 23.73 10.92 14.04
C GLU A 123 24.24 10.72 12.59
N PHE A 124 23.51 11.27 11.61
CA PHE A 124 23.83 11.19 10.19
C PHE A 124 24.08 12.57 9.57
N ALA A 125 24.69 13.47 10.35
CA ALA A 125 25.09 14.82 9.94
C ALA A 125 23.92 15.76 9.57
N GLY A 126 22.73 15.51 10.10
CA GLY A 126 21.61 16.45 10.09
C GLY A 126 21.52 17.31 11.35
N ASP A 127 20.39 18.01 11.51
CA ASP A 127 20.14 18.98 12.58
C ASP A 127 18.95 18.59 13.51
N GLN A 128 18.22 17.52 13.19
CA GLN A 128 17.08 17.06 13.97
C GLN A 128 17.48 15.98 14.98
N GLN A 129 16.82 15.95 16.13
CA GLN A 129 17.02 14.89 17.11
C GLN A 129 16.37 13.59 16.64
N PHE A 130 17.03 12.46 16.84
CA PHE A 130 16.42 11.16 16.64
C PHE A 130 15.22 10.96 17.58
N VAL A 131 14.17 10.32 17.07
CA VAL A 131 12.97 10.00 17.82
C VAL A 131 12.63 8.53 17.63
N PRO A 132 12.33 7.77 18.70
CA PRO A 132 11.87 6.40 18.63
C PRO A 132 10.59 6.25 17.80
N TRP A 133 10.37 5.07 17.23
CA TRP A 133 9.24 4.82 16.33
C TRP A 133 7.86 5.05 16.99
N TRP A 134 7.74 4.82 18.30
CA TRP A 134 6.48 4.95 19.04
C TRP A 134 6.16 6.38 19.51
N ASP A 135 7.10 7.32 19.40
CA ASP A 135 6.90 8.70 19.83
C ASP A 135 6.56 9.62 18.64
N PRO A 136 5.34 10.17 18.56
CA PRO A 136 4.94 11.05 17.46
C PRO A 136 5.46 12.49 17.60
N ARG A 137 6.05 12.88 18.74
CA ARG A 137 6.36 14.28 19.11
C ARG A 137 7.69 14.79 18.52
N GLY A 138 8.12 14.25 17.39
CA GLY A 138 9.35 14.69 16.74
C GLY A 138 9.22 16.03 16.01
N GLY A 139 10.35 16.63 15.65
CA GLY A 139 10.43 17.96 15.03
C GLY A 139 10.13 18.02 13.53
N CYS A 140 9.70 16.92 12.90
CA CYS A 140 9.39 16.92 11.48
C CYS A 140 7.98 17.48 11.20
N ALA A 141 7.89 18.51 10.36
CA ALA A 141 6.62 19.17 10.02
C ALA A 141 5.84 18.51 8.87
N ARG A 142 6.55 17.92 7.88
CA ARG A 142 5.91 17.30 6.70
C ARG A 142 6.80 16.22 6.10
N ASN A 143 6.18 15.27 5.41
CA ASN A 143 6.89 14.17 4.73
C ASN A 143 7.81 13.39 5.67
N CYS A 144 7.36 13.15 6.90
CA CYS A 144 8.13 12.51 7.95
C CYS A 144 8.44 11.04 7.66
N SER A 145 9.34 10.47 8.46
CA SER A 145 9.87 9.13 8.22
C SER A 145 8.84 8.05 8.49
N PHE A 146 8.12 8.17 9.60
CA PHE A 146 7.02 7.27 9.91
C PHE A 146 5.72 7.83 9.29
N PHE A 147 5.02 7.14 8.39
CA PHE A 147 5.18 5.76 7.93
C PHE A 147 5.78 5.67 6.52
N SER A 148 6.43 4.56 6.17
CA SER A 148 6.97 4.39 4.82
C SER A 148 5.87 4.19 3.78
N GLY A 149 5.57 5.24 3.02
CA GLY A 149 4.60 5.22 1.92
C GLY A 149 5.00 4.26 0.80
N GLU A 150 6.23 4.36 0.31
CA GLU A 150 6.74 3.48 -0.76
C GLU A 150 6.89 2.03 -0.28
N GLY A 151 7.26 1.81 0.99
CA GLY A 151 7.26 0.48 1.60
C GLY A 151 5.84 -0.13 1.64
N ALA A 152 4.85 0.64 2.11
CA ALA A 152 3.45 0.22 2.11
C ALA A 152 2.93 -0.09 0.69
N THR A 153 3.24 0.75 -0.29
CA THR A 153 2.88 0.51 -1.71
C THR A 153 3.55 -0.74 -2.27
N ALA A 154 4.81 -1.00 -1.94
CA ALA A 154 5.51 -2.17 -2.43
C ALA A 154 4.96 -3.47 -1.81
N PHE A 155 4.76 -3.50 -0.49
CA PHE A 155 4.13 -4.64 0.19
C PHE A 155 2.65 -4.80 -0.18
N TRP A 156 1.99 -3.77 -0.72
CA TRP A 156 0.63 -3.90 -1.22
C TRP A 156 0.49 -4.92 -2.35
N THR A 157 1.57 -5.26 -3.07
CA THR A 157 1.60 -6.35 -4.06
C THR A 157 1.21 -7.73 -3.49
N LEU A 158 1.16 -7.89 -2.16
CA LEU A 158 0.55 -9.05 -1.49
C LEU A 158 -0.95 -9.20 -1.79
N ALA A 159 -1.65 -8.12 -2.14
CA ALA A 159 -3.06 -8.13 -2.53
C ALA A 159 -3.28 -8.84 -3.87
N PRO A 160 -2.69 -8.40 -5.01
CA PRO A 160 -2.80 -9.15 -6.25
C PRO A 160 -2.22 -10.58 -6.13
N ALA A 161 -1.16 -10.78 -5.33
CA ALA A 161 -0.66 -12.14 -5.04
C ALA A 161 -1.73 -13.04 -4.39
N ALA A 162 -2.61 -12.49 -3.55
CA ALA A 162 -3.73 -13.24 -2.95
C ALA A 162 -4.77 -13.70 -3.98
N LEU A 163 -4.89 -12.98 -5.09
CA LEU A 163 -5.82 -13.29 -6.19
C LEU A 163 -5.20 -14.20 -7.25
N ALA A 164 -3.88 -14.45 -7.20
CA ALA A 164 -3.21 -15.34 -8.14
C ALA A 164 -3.80 -16.76 -8.12
N PRO A 165 -3.72 -17.50 -9.25
CA PRO A 165 -4.15 -18.89 -9.34
C PRO A 165 -3.49 -19.75 -8.24
N PRO A 166 -4.21 -20.75 -7.66
CA PRO A 166 -3.70 -21.52 -6.51
C PRO A 166 -2.30 -22.11 -6.70
N ALA A 167 -1.99 -22.61 -7.92
CA ALA A 167 -0.69 -23.18 -8.25
C ALA A 167 0.47 -22.17 -8.20
N TRP A 168 0.21 -20.92 -8.57
CA TRP A 168 1.22 -19.84 -8.63
C TRP A 168 1.23 -18.96 -7.38
N ARG A 169 0.22 -19.08 -6.53
CA ARG A 169 0.02 -18.23 -5.35
C ARG A 169 1.20 -18.23 -4.38
N PRO A 170 1.88 -19.35 -4.07
CA PRO A 170 3.07 -19.32 -3.23
C PRO A 170 4.20 -18.47 -3.84
N LEU A 171 4.46 -18.66 -5.14
CA LEU A 171 5.47 -17.88 -5.86
C LEU A 171 5.11 -16.39 -5.89
N ALA A 172 3.84 -16.06 -6.15
CA ALA A 172 3.37 -14.68 -6.15
C ALA A 172 3.55 -14.01 -4.78
N TYR A 173 3.29 -14.73 -3.68
CA TYR A 173 3.54 -14.22 -2.33
C TYR A 173 5.03 -14.00 -2.06
N THR A 174 5.88 -14.98 -2.41
CA THR A 174 7.32 -14.84 -2.25
C THR A 174 7.84 -13.64 -3.04
N ALA A 175 7.43 -13.49 -4.29
CA ALA A 175 7.80 -12.36 -5.14
C ALA A 175 7.35 -11.03 -4.52
N ALA A 176 6.11 -10.94 -4.02
CA ALA A 176 5.60 -9.73 -3.35
C ALA A 176 6.37 -9.39 -2.06
N VAL A 177 6.73 -10.39 -1.24
CA VAL A 177 7.54 -10.16 -0.02
C VAL A 177 8.94 -9.69 -0.38
N VAL A 178 9.60 -10.35 -1.34
CA VAL A 178 10.94 -9.97 -1.80
C VAL A 178 10.91 -8.56 -2.38
N PHE A 179 9.93 -8.26 -3.23
CA PHE A 179 9.75 -6.94 -3.83
C PHE A 179 9.53 -5.85 -2.77
N GLY A 180 8.65 -6.10 -1.80
CA GLY A 180 8.42 -5.21 -0.66
C GLY A 180 9.68 -4.98 0.17
N ALA A 181 10.43 -6.03 0.47
CA ALA A 181 11.66 -5.98 1.25
C ALA A 181 12.78 -5.23 0.51
N VAL A 182 13.00 -5.50 -0.78
CA VAL A 182 14.01 -4.81 -1.60
C VAL A 182 13.68 -3.33 -1.75
N THR A 183 12.43 -3.00 -2.07
CA THR A 183 11.99 -1.59 -2.20
C THR A 183 12.14 -0.85 -0.87
N SER A 184 11.78 -1.49 0.24
CA SER A 184 11.96 -0.96 1.59
C SER A 184 13.42 -0.79 1.98
N GLY A 185 14.28 -1.75 1.63
CA GLY A 185 15.73 -1.68 1.84
C GLY A 185 16.33 -0.51 1.07
N LEU A 186 15.88 -0.27 -0.16
CA LEU A 186 16.30 0.89 -0.95
C LEU A 186 15.93 2.22 -0.26
N ARG A 187 14.78 2.27 0.43
CA ARG A 187 14.37 3.44 1.23
C ARG A 187 15.24 3.68 2.44
N MET A 188 15.69 2.63 3.11
CA MET A 188 16.67 2.72 4.19
C MET A 188 18.01 3.18 3.63
N ALA A 189 18.43 2.62 2.49
CA ALA A 189 19.68 2.96 1.83
C ALA A 189 19.76 4.42 1.36
N PHE A 190 18.62 5.05 1.09
CA PHE A 190 18.52 6.47 0.73
C PHE A 190 18.49 7.40 1.95
N GLY A 191 18.53 6.85 3.17
CA GLY A 191 18.30 7.59 4.41
C GLY A 191 16.88 8.15 4.53
N GLY A 192 15.92 7.56 3.79
CA GLY A 192 14.54 8.03 3.76
C GLY A 192 13.71 7.52 4.94
N HIS A 193 14.01 6.31 5.42
CA HIS A 193 13.24 5.60 6.42
C HIS A 193 14.14 4.74 7.33
N PHE A 194 13.77 4.64 8.60
CA PHE A 194 14.32 3.66 9.53
C PHE A 194 13.71 2.26 9.29
N PHE A 195 14.28 1.23 9.92
CA PHE A 195 13.82 -0.15 9.75
C PHE A 195 12.39 -0.34 10.25
N THR A 196 12.04 0.23 11.40
CA THR A 196 10.67 0.14 11.92
C THR A 196 9.66 0.81 11.00
N ASP A 197 10.04 1.90 10.32
CA ASP A 197 9.13 2.63 9.43
C ASP A 197 8.69 1.78 8.25
N VAL A 198 9.61 0.97 7.71
CA VAL A 198 9.34 0.10 6.55
C VAL A 198 8.75 -1.25 6.96
N SER A 199 9.19 -1.82 8.08
CA SER A 199 8.71 -3.13 8.53
C SER A 199 7.29 -3.03 9.08
N ILE A 200 6.99 -2.02 9.90
CA ILE A 200 5.62 -1.78 10.36
C ILE A 200 4.74 -1.44 9.14
N ALA A 201 5.27 -0.76 8.11
CA ALA A 201 4.57 -0.53 6.84
C ALA A 201 4.17 -1.79 6.09
N GLY A 202 5.08 -2.75 5.99
CA GLY A 202 4.74 -4.07 5.45
C GLY A 202 3.68 -4.79 6.28
N LEU A 203 3.81 -4.78 7.61
CA LEU A 203 2.91 -5.49 8.52
C LEU A 203 1.49 -4.91 8.53
N VAL A 204 1.34 -3.58 8.64
CA VAL A 204 0.03 -2.93 8.59
C VAL A 204 -0.62 -3.13 7.23
N THR A 205 0.15 -3.02 6.14
CA THR A 205 -0.36 -3.31 4.80
C THR A 205 -0.85 -4.75 4.68
N PHE A 206 -0.08 -5.72 5.18
CA PHE A 206 -0.51 -7.11 5.22
C PHE A 206 -1.81 -7.30 6.02
N LEU A 207 -1.95 -6.66 7.20
CA LEU A 207 -3.15 -6.77 8.02
C LEU A 207 -4.38 -6.18 7.33
N VAL A 208 -4.25 -5.03 6.68
CA VAL A 208 -5.31 -4.42 5.85
C VAL A 208 -5.75 -5.40 4.76
N ILE A 209 -4.80 -5.99 4.04
CA ILE A 209 -5.08 -6.95 2.96
C ILE A 209 -5.72 -8.22 3.51
N TRP A 210 -5.20 -8.75 4.62
CA TRP A 210 -5.73 -9.96 5.24
C TRP A 210 -7.18 -9.76 5.69
N PHE A 211 -7.46 -8.62 6.33
CA PHE A 211 -8.80 -8.29 6.83
C PHE A 211 -9.78 -8.03 5.69
N ALA A 212 -9.39 -7.26 4.67
CA ALA A 212 -10.20 -7.05 3.48
C ALA A 212 -10.48 -8.37 2.75
N TYR A 213 -9.48 -9.25 2.64
CA TYR A 213 -9.66 -10.58 2.05
C TYR A 213 -10.64 -11.42 2.86
N ALA A 214 -10.56 -11.35 4.19
CA ALA A 214 -11.48 -12.05 5.08
C ALA A 214 -12.93 -11.56 4.87
N LEU A 215 -13.13 -10.24 4.84
CA LEU A 215 -14.45 -9.62 4.65
C LEU A 215 -15.06 -9.98 3.29
N ILE A 216 -14.28 -9.89 2.21
CA ILE A 216 -14.79 -10.01 0.83
C ILE A 216 -14.94 -11.47 0.41
N TYR A 217 -14.01 -12.35 0.79
CA TYR A 217 -13.95 -13.72 0.25
C TYR A 217 -14.23 -14.83 1.26
N ARG A 218 -13.97 -14.62 2.56
CA ARG A 218 -13.98 -15.71 3.56
C ARG A 218 -15.20 -15.70 4.47
N TRP A 219 -15.55 -14.56 5.06
CA TRP A 219 -16.56 -14.50 6.12
C TRP A 219 -17.97 -14.53 5.55
N PRO A 220 -18.80 -15.53 5.92
CA PRO A 220 -20.13 -15.71 5.33
C PRO A 220 -21.06 -14.51 5.51
N ARG A 221 -20.92 -13.76 6.59
CA ARG A 221 -21.76 -12.59 6.92
C ARG A 221 -21.49 -11.37 6.04
N THR A 222 -20.28 -11.24 5.49
CA THR A 222 -19.84 -10.04 4.76
C THR A 222 -19.48 -10.31 3.32
N ARG A 223 -19.25 -11.57 2.95
CA ARG A 223 -18.94 -11.94 1.57
C ARG A 223 -20.09 -11.50 0.65
N PHE A 224 -19.72 -10.92 -0.48
CA PHE A 224 -20.63 -10.56 -1.57
C PHE A 224 -20.16 -11.25 -2.85
N THR A 225 -20.96 -11.21 -3.91
CA THR A 225 -20.63 -11.83 -5.20
C THR A 225 -20.20 -10.79 -6.24
N ASP A 226 -19.58 -11.24 -7.32
CA ASP A 226 -19.18 -10.34 -8.41
C ASP A 226 -20.40 -9.73 -9.12
N GLU A 227 -21.48 -10.51 -9.24
CA GLU A 227 -22.76 -10.08 -9.82
C GLU A 227 -23.43 -9.00 -8.96
N ALA A 228 -23.36 -9.13 -7.62
CA ALA A 228 -23.90 -8.13 -6.72
C ALA A 228 -23.19 -6.77 -6.86
N VAL A 229 -21.86 -6.79 -7.03
CA VAL A 229 -21.08 -5.56 -7.27
C VAL A 229 -21.43 -4.96 -8.63
N ASP A 230 -21.50 -5.78 -9.68
CA ASP A 230 -21.84 -5.31 -11.02
C ASP A 230 -23.25 -4.72 -11.09
N ALA A 231 -24.23 -5.37 -10.46
CA ALA A 231 -25.61 -4.89 -10.35
C ALA A 231 -25.69 -3.57 -9.57
N ALA A 232 -24.97 -3.45 -8.46
CA ALA A 232 -24.92 -2.22 -7.67
C ALA A 232 -24.34 -1.04 -8.46
N LEU A 233 -23.19 -1.26 -9.13
CA LEU A 233 -22.57 -0.24 -9.99
C LEU A 233 -23.47 0.15 -11.16
N THR A 234 -24.15 -0.83 -11.78
CA THR A 234 -25.13 -0.57 -12.83
C THR A 234 -26.24 0.33 -12.30
N ARG A 235 -26.92 -0.07 -11.22
CA ARG A 235 -28.04 0.67 -10.63
C ARG A 235 -27.66 2.10 -10.27
N LEU A 236 -26.47 2.29 -9.70
CA LEU A 236 -25.98 3.61 -9.28
C LEU A 236 -25.73 4.56 -10.45
N ASN A 237 -25.18 4.06 -11.57
CA ASN A 237 -24.76 4.90 -12.70
C ASN A 237 -25.83 5.02 -13.82
N MET A 238 -26.84 4.14 -13.84
CA MET A 238 -27.90 4.14 -14.87
C MET A 238 -28.70 5.45 -14.99
N PRO A 239 -29.06 6.17 -13.90
CA PRO A 239 -29.78 7.44 -14.01
C PRO A 239 -29.01 8.50 -14.81
N ALA A 240 -27.72 8.69 -14.48
CA ALA A 240 -26.84 9.61 -15.18
C ALA A 240 -26.62 9.19 -16.64
N TYR A 241 -26.47 7.88 -16.89
CA TYR A 241 -26.33 7.34 -18.24
C TYR A 241 -27.55 7.61 -19.12
N ARG A 242 -28.77 7.38 -18.60
CA ARG A 242 -30.02 7.68 -19.32
C ARG A 242 -30.20 9.16 -19.61
N LEU A 243 -29.88 10.02 -18.64
CA LEU A 243 -29.91 11.47 -18.85
C LEU A 243 -28.96 11.88 -19.99
N ARG A 244 -27.73 11.36 -19.98
CA ARG A 244 -26.76 11.59 -21.05
C ARG A 244 -27.28 11.09 -22.41
N GLN A 245 -27.86 9.90 -22.49
CA GLN A 245 -28.42 9.39 -23.75
C GLN A 245 -29.53 10.29 -24.32
N ARG A 246 -30.43 10.80 -23.45
CA ARG A 246 -31.49 11.74 -23.84
C ARG A 246 -30.93 13.05 -24.36
N LEU A 247 -29.96 13.64 -23.65
CA LEU A 247 -29.33 14.91 -24.04
C LEU A 247 -28.58 14.82 -25.37
N PHE A 248 -27.96 13.67 -25.67
CA PHE A 248 -27.21 13.44 -26.90
C PHE A 248 -28.01 12.69 -27.98
N GLY A 249 -29.35 12.69 -27.91
CA GLY A 249 -30.23 12.20 -28.97
C GLY A 249 -30.17 10.69 -29.26
N ARG A 250 -29.63 9.87 -28.36
CA ARG A 250 -29.60 8.41 -28.52
C ARG A 250 -30.86 7.81 -27.87
N LYS A 251 -31.64 7.01 -28.63
CA LYS A 251 -32.85 6.31 -28.15
C LYS A 251 -32.53 5.55 -26.85
N THR A 252 -33.15 5.93 -25.74
CA THR A 252 -33.02 5.21 -24.47
C THR A 252 -33.74 3.86 -24.59
N GLY A 253 -32.99 2.76 -24.52
CA GLY A 253 -33.57 1.42 -24.41
C GLY A 253 -34.35 1.22 -23.10
N PRO A 254 -35.23 0.20 -23.02
CA PRO A 254 -36.10 -0.03 -21.87
C PRO A 254 -35.30 -0.29 -20.59
N ALA A 255 -35.94 -0.02 -19.45
CA ALA A 255 -35.33 -0.22 -18.14
C ALA A 255 -35.05 -1.72 -17.88
N PRO A 256 -33.92 -2.08 -17.21
CA PRO A 256 -33.71 -3.46 -16.83
C PRO A 256 -34.78 -3.86 -15.79
N SER A 257 -35.41 -4.99 -16.04
CA SER A 257 -36.28 -5.67 -15.08
C SER A 257 -35.44 -6.10 -13.88
N VAL A 258 -35.92 -5.72 -12.69
CA VAL A 258 -35.34 -6.05 -11.38
C VAL A 258 -35.34 -7.55 -11.16
#